data_AF-A0A1C5W9W1-F1
#
_entry.id   AF-A0A1C5W9W1-F1
#
_cell.length_a   1.000
_cell.length_b   1.000
_cell.length_c   1.000
_cell.angle_alpha   90.00
_cell.angle_beta   90.00
_cell.angle_gamma   90.00
#
_symmetry.space_group_name_H-M   'P 1'
#
loop_
_entity.id
_entity.type
_entity.pdbx_description
1 polymer ?
#
loop_
_entity_poly.entity_id
_entity_poly.type
_entity_poly.pdbx_seq_one_letter_code
_entity_poly.pdbx_strand_id
1 'polypeptide(L)' 'MRKSILIFSLIVVTIVIVTFCAREDRYSTNMLLLENVEALAYGEIEGPVNCLGSGTVDCPHTFRKVKYVMEGYSLEDLY' A
#
# COMPACT_ATOMS: atom_id res chain seq x y z
N MET A 1 40.85 33.01 12.55
CA MET A 1 40.02 32.83 11.33
C MET A 1 40.15 31.43 10.72
N ARG A 2 41.36 30.90 10.44
CA ARG A 2 41.51 29.52 9.89
C ARG A 2 40.89 28.42 10.77
N LYS A 3 41.09 28.46 12.09
CA LYS A 3 40.53 27.47 13.03
C LYS A 3 39.00 27.49 13.10
N SER A 4 38.38 28.68 13.03
CA SER A 4 36.90 28.79 13.02
C SER A 4 36.29 28.29 11.71
N ILE A 5 36.98 28.48 10.58
CA ILE A 5 36.56 27.93 9.27
C ILE A 5 36.63 26.39 9.28
N LEU A 6 37.67 25.80 9.87
CA LEU A 6 37.79 24.35 9.99
C LEU A 6 36.69 23.75 10.88
N ILE A 7 36.36 24.41 11.98
CA ILE A 7 35.26 23.97 12.87
C ILE A 7 33.92 24.04 12.13
N PHE A 8 33.67 25.12 11.39
CA PHE A 8 32.44 25.26 10.62
C PHE A 8 32.31 24.19 9.53
N SER A 9 33.41 23.92 8.81
CA SER A 9 33.47 22.85 7.81
C SER A 9 33.17 21.48 8.41
N LEU A 10 33.69 21.19 9.60
CA LEU A 10 33.45 19.91 10.28
C LEU A 10 31.97 19.74 10.65
N ILE A 11 31.34 20.81 11.15
CA ILE A 11 29.91 20.81 11.52
C ILE A 11 29.03 20.58 10.29
N VAL A 12 29.35 21.20 9.16
CA VAL A 12 28.57 21.01 7.93
C VAL A 12 28.68 19.55 7.46
N VAL A 13 29.88 18.96 7.49
CA VAL A 13 30.09 17.56 7.11
C VAL A 13 29.31 16.61 8.01
N THR A 14 29.31 16.83 9.34
CA THR A 14 28.55 15.97 10.27
C THR A 14 27.05 16.07 10.04
N ILE A 15 26.51 17.26 9.78
CA ILE A 15 25.08 17.44 9.48
C ILE A 15 24.69 16.70 8.20
N VAL A 16 25.52 16.78 7.15
CA VAL A 16 25.27 16.07 5.87
C VAL A 16 25.26 14.56 6.08
N ILE A 17 26.20 14.02 6.85
CA ILE A 17 26.26 12.57 7.13
C ILE A 17 25.03 12.11 7.90
N VAL A 18 24.66 12.82 8.98
CA VAL A 18 23.50 12.45 9.82
C VAL A 18 22.19 12.51 9.02
N THR A 19 22.02 13.53 8.19
CA THR A 19 20.81 13.66 7.35
C THR A 19 20.74 12.62 6.24
N PHE A 20 21.88 12.16 5.71
CA PHE A 20 21.93 11.08 4.74
C PHE A 20 21.60 9.72 5.40
N CYS A 21 22.22 9.39 6.53
CA CYS A 21 21.93 8.15 7.26
C CYS A 21 20.47 8.07 7.74
N ALA A 22 19.90 9.18 8.21
CA ALA A 22 18.50 9.22 8.65
C ALA A 22 17.47 9.02 7.51
N ARG A 23 17.89 9.04 6.23
CA ARG A 23 16.99 8.76 5.09
C ARG A 23 16.80 7.26 4.85
N GLU A 24 17.77 6.42 5.19
CA GLU A 24 17.69 4.96 4.94
C GLU A 24 16.63 4.29 5.84
N ASP A 25 16.50 4.72 7.09
CA ASP A 25 15.52 4.16 8.03
C ASP A 25 14.05 4.38 7.61
N ARG A 26 13.79 5.44 6.84
CA ARG A 26 12.44 5.82 6.41
C ARG A 26 11.82 4.79 5.45
N TYR A 27 12.64 4.11 4.64
CA TYR A 27 12.14 3.17 3.64
C TYR A 27 11.60 1.90 4.30
N SER A 28 12.35 1.35 5.27
CA SER A 28 11.96 0.17 6.03
C SER A 28 10.73 0.41 6.91
N THR A 29 10.64 1.58 7.57
CA THR A 29 9.47 1.92 8.41
C THR A 29 8.19 2.09 7.60
N ASN A 30 8.28 2.51 6.34
CA ASN A 30 7.11 2.69 5.49
C ASN A 30 6.50 1.35 5.06
N MET A 31 7.32 0.32 4.83
CA MET A 31 6.83 -1.03 4.47
C MET A 31 5.95 -1.62 5.59
N LEU A 32 6.44 -1.61 6.84
CA LEU A 32 5.70 -2.14 7.99
C LEU A 32 4.42 -1.35 8.31
N LEU A 33 4.38 -0.05 7.96
CA LEU A 33 3.17 0.77 8.09
C LEU A 33 2.16 0.49 6.97
N LEU A 34 2.62 0.10 5.78
CA LEU A 34 1.78 -0.20 4.63
C LEU A 34 1.16 -1.61 4.70
N GLU A 35 1.86 -2.58 5.28
CA GLU A 35 1.33 -3.95 5.47
C GLU A 35 0.04 -3.96 6.32
N ASN A 36 -0.11 -3.01 7.24
CA ASN A 36 -1.34 -2.88 8.03
C ASN A 36 -2.51 -2.27 7.26
N VAL A 37 -2.23 -1.49 6.21
CA VAL A 37 -3.28 -0.90 5.35
C VAL A 37 -3.85 -1.98 4.43
N GLU A 38 -2.99 -2.81 3.84
CA GLU A 38 -3.44 -3.95 3.02
C GLU A 38 -4.10 -5.04 3.86
N ALA A 39 -3.59 -5.32 5.07
CA ALA A 39 -4.24 -6.27 5.99
C ALA A 39 -5.62 -5.79 6.48
N LEU A 40 -5.88 -4.48 6.52
CA LEU A 40 -7.19 -3.94 6.90
C LEU A 40 -8.26 -4.18 5.82
N ALA A 41 -7.87 -4.28 4.54
CA ALA A 41 -8.78 -4.58 3.42
C ALA A 41 -8.82 -6.07 3.05
N TYR A 42 -8.03 -6.91 3.73
CA TYR A 42 -7.98 -8.35 3.45
C TYR A 42 -9.32 -9.02 3.81
N GLY A 43 -10.04 -9.49 2.78
CA GLY A 43 -11.34 -10.14 2.93
C GLY A 43 -12.54 -9.18 2.87
N GLU A 44 -12.33 -7.90 2.55
CA GLU A 44 -13.42 -7.04 2.11
C GLU A 44 -13.87 -7.47 0.71
N ILE A 45 -15.19 -7.53 0.51
CA ILE A 45 -15.75 -7.86 -0.80
C ILE A 45 -15.51 -6.62 -1.67
N GLU A 46 -14.74 -6.76 -2.75
CA GLU A 46 -14.59 -5.75 -3.79
C GLU A 46 -15.93 -5.55 -4.52
N GLY A 47 -16.83 -4.81 -3.87
CA GLY A 47 -18.14 -4.45 -4.38
C GLY A 47 -19.26 -5.48 -4.14
N PRO A 48 -20.52 -5.04 -4.19
CA PRO A 48 -21.67 -5.93 -3.98
C PRO A 48 -21.82 -6.93 -5.15
N VAL A 49 -21.61 -8.22 -4.87
CA VAL A 49 -21.92 -9.31 -5.82
C VAL A 49 -23.37 -9.75 -5.64
N ASN A 50 -24.19 -9.56 -6.67
CA ASN A 50 -25.58 -10.03 -6.68
C ASN A 50 -25.76 -11.19 -7.66
N CYS A 51 -26.17 -12.34 -7.14
CA CYS A 51 -26.41 -13.56 -7.91
C CYS A 51 -27.92 -13.79 -8.08
N LEU A 52 -28.42 -13.77 -9.31
CA LEU A 52 -29.85 -13.77 -9.63
C LEU A 52 -30.29 -14.97 -10.46
N GLY A 53 -31.42 -15.56 -10.05
CA GLY A 53 -32.08 -16.67 -10.75
C GLY A 53 -31.37 -18.01 -10.60
N SER A 54 -31.89 -19.03 -11.29
CA SER A 54 -31.27 -20.35 -11.42
C SER A 54 -30.76 -20.52 -12.85
N GLY A 55 -29.54 -21.01 -13.02
CA GLY A 55 -28.88 -21.09 -14.32
C GLY A 55 -27.67 -22.00 -14.29
N THR A 56 -26.64 -21.67 -15.06
CA THR A 56 -25.41 -22.49 -15.18
C THR A 56 -24.15 -21.73 -14.77
N VAL A 57 -24.26 -20.43 -14.48
CA VAL A 57 -23.16 -19.56 -14.10
C VAL A 57 -22.85 -19.75 -12.61
N ASP A 58 -21.58 -19.92 -12.25
CA ASP A 58 -21.17 -20.05 -10.85
C ASP A 58 -21.11 -18.68 -10.17
N CYS A 59 -21.80 -18.55 -9.04
CA CYS A 59 -21.70 -17.39 -8.17
C CYS A 59 -20.38 -17.43 -7.37
N PRO A 60 -19.50 -16.42 -7.46
CA PRO A 60 -18.10 -16.50 -7.04
C PRO A 60 -17.85 -16.87 -5.56
N HIS A 61 -18.82 -16.62 -4.68
CA HIS A 61 -18.68 -16.90 -3.24
C HIS A 61 -19.53 -18.08 -2.75
N THR A 62 -20.70 -18.29 -3.34
CA THR A 62 -21.63 -19.33 -2.88
C THR A 62 -21.55 -20.61 -3.71
N PHE A 63 -20.86 -20.57 -4.85
CA PHE A 63 -20.77 -21.64 -5.84
C PHE A 63 -22.13 -22.18 -6.30
N ARG A 64 -23.20 -21.39 -6.07
CA ARG A 64 -24.53 -21.70 -6.56
C ARG A 64 -24.61 -21.36 -8.04
N LYS A 65 -25.35 -22.20 -8.76
CA LYS A 65 -25.64 -22.03 -10.18
C LYS A 65 -26.77 -21.02 -10.37
N VAL A 66 -26.45 -19.88 -10.98
CA VAL A 66 -27.38 -18.75 -11.22
C VAL A 66 -27.42 -18.34 -12.68
N LYS A 67 -28.37 -17.47 -13.04
CA LYS A 67 -28.53 -16.98 -14.41
C LYS A 67 -27.67 -15.75 -14.69
N TYR A 68 -27.53 -14.87 -13.68
CA TYR A 68 -26.76 -13.64 -13.77
C TYR A 68 -25.94 -13.43 -12.51
N VAL A 69 -24.70 -12.98 -12.70
CA VAL A 69 -23.84 -12.44 -11.64
C VAL A 69 -23.63 -10.97 -11.99
N MET A 70 -23.96 -10.07 -11.07
CA MET A 70 -23.73 -8.63 -11.20
C MET A 70 -22.68 -8.24 -10.19
N GLU A 71 -21.58 -7.68 -10.66
CA GLU A 71 -20.45 -7.25 -9.84
C GLU A 71 -20.36 -5.74 -9.87
N GLY A 72 -19.96 -5.15 -8.73
CA GLY A 72 -19.67 -3.72 -8.65
C GLY A 72 -18.44 -3.39 -9.48
N TYR A 73 -18.37 -2.17 -10.01
CA TYR A 73 -17.18 -1.69 -10.70
C TYR A 73 -16.02 -1.54 -9.70
N SER A 74 -14.94 -2.32 -9.88
CA SER A 74 -13.68 -2.13 -9.14
C SER A 74 -12.77 -1.15 -9.89
N LEU A 75 -12.07 -0.29 -9.14
CA LEU A 75 -11.09 0.66 -9.69
C LEU A 75 -9.73 0.02 -9.97
N GLU A 76 -9.51 -1.22 -9.53
CA GLU A 76 -8.25 -1.96 -9.74
C GLU A 76 -8.14 -2.54 -11.16
N ASP A 77 -9.27 -2.81 -11.85
CA ASP A 77 -9.27 -3.30 -13.23
C ASP A 77 -8.85 -2.24 -14.29
N LEU A 78 -8.61 -1.00 -13.87
CA LEU A 78 -8.21 0.12 -14.74
C LEU A 78 -6.73 0.49 -14.69
N TYR A 79 -5.94 -0.13 -13.83
CA TYR A 79 -4.51 0.14 -13.64
C TYR A 79 -3.64 -1.06 -14.01
#